data_AF-A0A6S6RW32-F1
#
_entry.id   AF-A0A6S6RW32-F1
#
_cell.length_a   1.000
_cell.length_b   1.000
_cell.length_c   1.000
_cell.angle_alpha   90.00
_cell.angle_beta   90.00
_cell.angle_gamma   90.00
#
_symmetry.space_group_name_H-M   'P 1'
#
loop_
_entity.id
_entity.type
_entity.pdbx_description
1 polymer ?
#
loop_
_entity_poly.entity_id
_entity_poly.type
_entity_poly.pdbx_seq_one_letter_code
_entity_poly.pdbx_strand_id
1 'polypeptide(L)'
;MKDSIYILLISLLFTGCDMSSSGVAEAERELEQRAIQEEIDDYRRTLPITDLNHPEYVLPQDPGSAGKDELLGIDSNDNGIRDDVEIYIYNRYKNEPNHKRVLIAIASQYAKATQKILVDPENAYDNETYKIMHDSYDCTFYWYRKYTKNLDTTAKRIEFRKSNDPIDDDISKEIFNTYERNKAYIEYNGALGGKVFKDRMSKIEHCDRNINILDK
;
A
#
# COMPACT_ATOMS: atom_id res chain seq x y z
N MET A 1 15.39 -26.43 30.31
CA MET A 1 16.87 -26.30 30.31
C MET A 1 17.18 -25.34 29.18
N LYS A 2 17.19 -24.05 29.53
CA LYS A 2 18.39 -23.22 29.70
C LYS A 2 19.02 -22.96 28.33
N ASP A 3 18.72 -21.80 27.78
CA ASP A 3 19.75 -20.95 27.19
C ASP A 3 19.46 -19.50 27.61
N SER A 4 20.41 -18.99 28.36
CA SER A 4 20.42 -17.71 29.05
C SER A 4 21.59 -16.90 28.50
N ILE A 5 21.32 -15.60 28.29
CA ILE A 5 22.26 -14.47 28.44
C ILE A 5 23.29 -14.27 27.33
N TYR A 6 23.17 -13.12 26.63
CA TYR A 6 24.25 -12.13 26.55
C TYR A 6 23.63 -10.72 26.45
N ILE A 7 23.21 -10.17 27.59
CA ILE A 7 23.03 -8.72 27.76
C ILE A 7 24.40 -8.19 28.18
N LEU A 8 25.09 -7.53 27.26
CA LEU A 8 26.37 -6.89 27.50
C LEU A 8 26.11 -5.48 28.02
N LEU A 9 26.11 -5.33 29.34
CA LEU A 9 26.18 -4.04 30.04
C LEU A 9 27.53 -3.39 29.74
N ILE A 10 27.54 -2.37 28.88
CA ILE A 10 28.71 -1.50 28.70
C ILE A 10 28.55 -0.30 29.63
N SER A 11 29.19 -0.40 30.79
CA SER A 11 29.48 0.73 31.67
C SER A 11 30.64 1.54 31.09
N LEU A 12 30.36 2.76 30.61
CA LEU A 12 31.37 3.74 30.24
C LEU A 12 31.19 5.02 31.04
N LEU A 13 32.09 5.19 32.01
CA LEU A 13 32.33 6.42 32.74
C LEU A 13 33.04 7.41 31.81
N PHE A 14 32.37 8.50 31.46
CA PHE A 14 33.01 9.70 30.94
C PHE A 14 32.62 10.90 31.81
N THR A 15 33.56 11.31 32.66
CA THR A 15 33.58 12.62 33.30
C THR A 15 34.14 13.66 32.33
N GLY A 16 33.36 14.70 32.07
CA GLY A 16 33.85 16.04 31.69
C GLY A 16 33.77 16.40 30.20
N CYS A 17 32.71 17.14 29.80
CA CYS A 17 32.75 18.58 29.46
C CYS A 17 31.37 18.99 28.92
N ASP A 18 30.78 20.04 29.51
CA ASP A 18 29.47 20.59 29.17
C ASP A 18 29.43 21.14 27.73
N MET A 19 28.76 20.41 26.83
CA MET A 19 28.29 20.91 25.55
C MET A 19 27.03 20.14 25.17
N SER A 20 25.85 20.73 25.46
CA SER A 20 24.49 20.30 25.11
C SER A 20 24.33 18.81 24.71
N SER A 21 24.55 17.92 25.67
CA SER A 21 24.49 16.45 25.50
C SER A 21 23.09 15.93 25.18
N SER A 22 22.05 16.74 25.37
CA SER A 22 20.66 16.36 25.10
C SER A 22 20.39 16.21 23.60
N GLY A 23 20.94 17.10 22.77
CA GLY A 23 20.64 17.13 21.32
C GLY A 23 21.33 16.03 20.52
N VAL A 24 22.55 15.62 20.92
CA VAL A 24 23.28 14.53 20.25
C VAL A 24 22.65 13.17 20.57
N ALA A 25 22.31 12.93 21.84
CA ALA A 25 21.64 11.70 22.26
C ALA A 25 20.20 11.57 21.73
N GLU A 26 19.53 12.69 21.45
CA GLU A 26 18.22 12.71 20.79
C GLU A 26 18.34 12.38 19.29
N ALA A 27 19.31 13.00 18.60
CA ALA A 27 19.58 12.70 17.19
C ALA A 27 20.01 11.24 16.93
N GLU A 28 20.83 10.66 17.82
CA GLU A 28 21.23 9.25 17.72
C GLU A 28 20.03 8.30 17.91
N ARG A 29 19.12 8.61 18.85
CA ARG A 29 17.89 7.83 19.06
C ARG A 29 16.93 7.92 17.88
N GLU A 30 16.80 9.09 17.26
CA GLU A 30 15.97 9.23 16.05
C GLU A 30 16.54 8.43 14.87
N LEU A 31 17.86 8.40 14.71
CA LEU A 31 18.51 7.64 13.65
C LEU A 31 18.30 6.12 13.85
N GLU A 32 18.44 5.64 15.08
CA GLU A 32 18.19 4.25 15.44
C GLU A 32 16.71 3.86 15.24
N GLN A 33 15.78 4.73 15.65
CA GLN A 33 14.35 4.53 15.41
C GLN A 33 14.00 4.49 13.92
N ARG A 34 14.61 5.34 13.09
CA ARG A 34 14.42 5.31 11.64
C ARG A 34 14.93 4.01 11.03
N ALA A 35 16.11 3.53 11.46
CA ALA A 35 16.66 2.27 10.99
C ALA A 35 15.76 1.06 11.34
N ILE A 36 15.24 1.02 12.57
CA ILE A 36 14.27 0.00 13.01
C ILE A 36 12.98 0.09 12.19
N GLN A 37 12.49 1.30 11.92
CA GLN A 37 11.28 1.50 11.12
C GLN A 37 11.48 1.02 9.67
N GLU A 38 12.63 1.29 9.07
CA GLU A 38 12.99 0.78 7.75
C GLU A 38 13.05 -0.75 7.72
N GLU A 39 13.59 -1.40 8.76
CA GLU A 39 13.63 -2.85 8.90
C GLU A 39 12.22 -3.45 9.06
N ILE A 40 11.35 -2.82 9.86
CA ILE A 40 9.93 -3.21 10.00
C ILE A 40 9.19 -3.05 8.68
N ASP A 41 9.44 -1.99 7.91
CA ASP A 41 8.78 -1.76 6.62
C ASP A 41 9.30 -2.69 5.52
N ASP A 42 10.58 -3.09 5.56
CA ASP A 42 11.12 -4.18 4.73
C ASP A 42 10.50 -5.54 5.10
N TYR A 43 10.41 -5.83 6.40
CA TYR A 43 9.72 -7.02 6.89
C TYR A 43 8.26 -7.03 6.45
N ARG A 44 7.51 -5.93 6.58
CA ARG A 44 6.11 -5.81 6.12
C ARG A 44 5.94 -5.94 4.60
N ARG A 45 6.93 -5.51 3.80
CA ARG A 45 6.91 -5.68 2.33
C ARG A 45 7.16 -7.13 1.91
N THR A 46 7.98 -7.83 2.67
CA THR A 46 8.35 -9.24 2.44
C THR A 46 7.45 -10.23 3.16
N LEU A 47 6.67 -9.77 4.14
CA LEU A 47 5.59 -10.54 4.70
C LEU A 47 4.67 -10.89 3.53
N PRO A 48 4.45 -12.20 3.28
CA PRO A 48 3.34 -12.61 2.45
C PRO A 48 2.10 -11.90 3.00
N ILE A 49 1.11 -11.47 2.18
CA ILE A 49 -0.23 -11.15 2.69
C ILE A 49 -0.50 -12.28 3.63
N THR A 50 -0.53 -11.94 4.92
CA THR A 50 -0.76 -12.87 6.01
C THR A 50 -1.85 -13.74 5.49
N ASP A 51 -1.49 -15.01 5.33
CA ASP A 51 -2.32 -16.04 4.73
C ASP A 51 -3.78 -15.70 5.03
N LEU A 52 -4.70 -15.85 4.08
CA LEU A 52 -6.12 -15.74 4.45
C LEU A 52 -6.50 -16.79 5.52
N ASN A 53 -5.54 -17.65 5.93
CA ASN A 53 -5.53 -18.51 7.10
C ASN A 53 -4.49 -18.15 8.20
N HIS A 54 -3.86 -16.97 8.20
CA HIS A 54 -3.01 -16.48 9.31
C HIS A 54 -3.94 -15.96 10.41
N PRO A 55 -3.81 -16.42 11.66
CA PRO A 55 -4.77 -16.16 12.73
C PRO A 55 -4.90 -14.68 13.15
N GLU A 56 -4.06 -13.79 12.62
CA GLU A 56 -4.02 -12.36 13.02
C GLU A 56 -4.60 -11.38 12.00
N TYR A 57 -4.82 -11.76 10.73
CA TYR A 57 -5.45 -10.85 9.77
C TYR A 57 -6.97 -11.03 9.82
N VAL A 58 -7.59 -10.15 10.58
CA VAL A 58 -9.05 -10.09 10.75
C VAL A 58 -9.56 -8.96 9.88
N LEU A 59 -10.42 -9.29 8.91
CA LEU A 59 -11.13 -8.26 8.14
C LEU A 59 -11.89 -7.35 9.10
N PRO A 60 -11.93 -6.04 8.83
CA PRO A 60 -12.71 -5.13 9.65
C PRO A 60 -14.19 -5.51 9.60
N GLN A 61 -14.92 -5.05 10.62
CA GLN A 61 -16.38 -5.16 10.60
C GLN A 61 -16.94 -4.21 9.54
N ASP A 62 -17.96 -4.65 8.80
CA ASP A 62 -18.64 -3.79 7.84
C ASP A 62 -19.22 -2.54 8.55
N PRO A 63 -18.78 -1.32 8.18
CA PRO A 63 -19.24 -0.09 8.80
C PRO A 63 -20.68 0.28 8.39
N GLY A 64 -21.27 -0.40 7.41
CA GLY A 64 -22.61 -0.13 6.91
C GLY A 64 -22.73 1.30 6.36
N SER A 65 -23.82 1.99 6.70
CA SER A 65 -24.03 3.36 6.24
C SER A 65 -23.04 4.36 6.86
N ALA A 66 -22.53 4.09 8.06
CA ALA A 66 -21.59 4.99 8.75
C ALA A 66 -20.28 5.17 7.96
N GLY A 67 -19.88 4.16 7.18
CA GLY A 67 -18.71 4.22 6.30
C GLY A 67 -18.83 5.26 5.17
N LYS A 68 -20.01 5.87 4.97
CA LYS A 68 -20.28 6.88 3.93
C LYS A 68 -20.46 8.29 4.48
N ASP A 69 -20.45 8.46 5.80
CA ASP A 69 -20.70 9.76 6.44
C ASP A 69 -19.54 10.74 6.24
N GLU A 70 -18.32 10.22 6.10
CA GLU A 70 -17.10 11.01 5.91
C GLU A 70 -16.41 10.71 4.57
N LEU A 71 -15.68 11.70 4.05
CA LEU A 71 -14.95 11.59 2.77
C LEU A 71 -14.02 10.36 2.75
N LEU A 72 -13.21 10.19 3.79
CA LEU A 72 -12.28 9.06 3.92
C LEU A 72 -12.95 7.80 4.51
N GLY A 73 -14.15 7.92 5.07
CA GLY A 73 -14.87 6.84 5.74
C GLY A 73 -14.12 6.24 6.93
N ILE A 74 -14.48 5.01 7.29
CA ILE A 74 -13.92 4.31 8.45
C ILE A 74 -12.82 3.35 7.98
N ASP A 75 -11.66 3.41 8.64
CA ASP A 75 -10.52 2.49 8.52
C ASP A 75 -10.17 2.03 9.95
N SER A 76 -10.81 0.96 10.40
CA SER A 76 -10.78 0.54 11.82
C SER A 76 -9.47 -0.14 12.21
N ASN A 77 -8.69 -0.59 11.23
CA ASN A 77 -7.42 -1.31 11.45
C ASN A 77 -6.19 -0.48 11.04
N ASP A 78 -6.39 0.81 10.73
CA ASP A 78 -5.36 1.80 10.36
C ASP A 78 -4.43 1.30 9.23
N ASN A 79 -4.94 0.49 8.30
CA ASN A 79 -4.13 -0.06 7.21
C ASN A 79 -4.06 0.85 5.97
N GLY A 80 -4.82 1.96 5.99
CA GLY A 80 -4.95 2.94 4.93
C GLY A 80 -6.05 2.64 3.91
N ILE A 81 -6.87 1.62 4.14
CA ILE A 81 -7.97 1.16 3.28
C ILE A 81 -9.26 1.28 4.07
N ARG A 82 -10.28 1.86 3.43
CA ARG A 82 -11.62 1.95 4.03
C ARG A 82 -12.19 0.55 4.27
N ASP A 83 -12.81 0.32 5.42
CA ASP A 83 -13.26 -0.99 5.87
C ASP A 83 -14.18 -1.68 4.85
N ASP A 84 -15.17 -0.97 4.30
CA ASP A 84 -16.09 -1.54 3.30
C ASP A 84 -15.39 -1.88 1.97
N VAL A 85 -14.37 -1.10 1.58
CA VAL A 85 -13.55 -1.37 0.39
C VAL A 85 -12.64 -2.58 0.62
N GLU A 86 -12.02 -2.70 1.79
CA GLU A 86 -11.20 -3.87 2.16
C GLU A 86 -12.03 -5.15 2.11
N ILE A 87 -13.22 -5.12 2.71
CA ILE A 87 -14.19 -6.23 2.69
C ILE A 87 -14.60 -6.56 1.25
N TYR A 88 -14.88 -5.55 0.44
CA TYR A 88 -15.24 -5.74 -0.97
C TYR A 88 -14.12 -6.43 -1.75
N ILE A 89 -12.88 -5.93 -1.67
CA ILE A 89 -11.71 -6.50 -2.34
C ILE A 89 -11.50 -7.95 -1.94
N TYR A 90 -11.56 -8.24 -0.63
CA TYR A 90 -11.46 -9.61 -0.15
C TYR A 90 -12.56 -10.49 -0.72
N ASN A 91 -13.82 -10.07 -0.61
CA ASN A 91 -14.96 -10.87 -1.06
C ASN A 91 -14.94 -11.13 -2.57
N ARG A 92 -14.46 -10.16 -3.34
CA ARG A 92 -14.28 -10.26 -4.79
C ARG A 92 -13.26 -11.33 -5.16
N TYR A 93 -12.10 -11.33 -4.51
CA TYR A 93 -10.96 -12.16 -4.94
C TYR A 93 -10.72 -13.42 -4.10
N LYS A 94 -11.35 -13.59 -2.94
CA LYS A 94 -11.13 -14.75 -2.03
C LYS A 94 -11.34 -16.10 -2.70
N ASN A 95 -12.22 -16.15 -3.70
CA ASN A 95 -12.59 -17.35 -4.45
C ASN A 95 -11.89 -17.44 -5.82
N GLU A 96 -11.03 -16.49 -6.17
CA GLU A 96 -10.28 -16.58 -7.43
C GLU A 96 -9.36 -17.81 -7.39
N PRO A 97 -9.45 -18.71 -8.38
CA PRO A 97 -8.67 -19.94 -8.38
C PRO A 97 -7.18 -19.66 -8.58
N ASN A 98 -6.85 -18.57 -9.29
CA ASN A 98 -5.49 -18.20 -9.62
C ASN A 98 -5.20 -16.80 -9.07
N HIS A 99 -3.98 -16.59 -8.58
CA HIS A 99 -3.46 -15.26 -8.23
C HIS A 99 -4.26 -14.48 -7.18
N LYS A 100 -5.18 -15.10 -6.44
CA LYS A 100 -6.03 -14.43 -5.42
C LYS A 100 -5.26 -13.46 -4.53
N ARG A 101 -4.09 -13.87 -4.04
CA ARG A 101 -3.25 -13.06 -3.15
C ARG A 101 -2.64 -11.88 -3.89
N VAL A 102 -2.20 -12.08 -5.13
CA VAL A 102 -1.66 -10.99 -5.94
C VAL A 102 -2.74 -9.97 -6.29
N LEU A 103 -3.94 -10.44 -6.69
CA LEU A 103 -5.09 -9.59 -6.99
C LEU A 103 -5.50 -8.77 -5.76
N ILE A 104 -5.61 -9.40 -4.59
CA ILE A 104 -5.90 -8.69 -3.33
C ILE A 104 -4.80 -7.66 -3.03
N ALA A 105 -3.51 -8.00 -3.13
CA ALA A 105 -2.42 -7.04 -2.88
C ALA A 105 -2.50 -5.82 -3.80
N ILE A 106 -2.66 -6.03 -5.10
CA ILE A 106 -2.68 -4.94 -6.08
C ILE A 106 -3.93 -4.07 -5.89
N ALA A 107 -5.11 -4.68 -5.76
CA ALA A 107 -6.35 -3.95 -5.51
C ALA A 107 -6.30 -3.16 -4.19
N SER A 108 -5.71 -3.73 -3.14
CA SER A 108 -5.52 -3.06 -1.84
C SER A 108 -4.59 -1.87 -1.94
N GLN A 109 -3.49 -2.00 -2.69
CA GLN A 109 -2.58 -0.88 -2.95
C GLN A 109 -3.29 0.25 -3.71
N TYR A 110 -4.12 -0.10 -4.70
CA TYR A 110 -4.93 0.89 -5.40
C TYR A 110 -5.92 1.59 -4.48
N ALA A 111 -6.67 0.84 -3.65
CA ALA A 111 -7.60 1.41 -2.68
C ALA A 111 -6.92 2.33 -1.65
N LYS A 112 -5.71 1.97 -1.22
CA LYS A 112 -4.91 2.82 -0.34
C LYS A 112 -4.44 4.09 -1.05
N ALA A 113 -4.00 3.97 -2.30
CA ALA A 113 -3.62 5.13 -3.12
C ALA A 113 -4.81 6.07 -3.34
N THR A 114 -6.01 5.54 -3.61
CA THR A 114 -7.22 6.36 -3.77
C THR A 114 -7.56 7.11 -2.48
N GLN A 115 -7.49 6.47 -1.32
CA GLN A 115 -7.69 7.15 -0.03
C GLN A 115 -6.72 8.33 0.17
N LYS A 116 -5.46 8.19 -0.25
CA LYS A 116 -4.47 9.28 -0.14
C LYS A 116 -4.75 10.46 -1.06
N ILE A 117 -5.21 10.22 -2.30
CA ILE A 117 -5.46 11.32 -3.24
C ILE A 117 -6.72 12.14 -2.89
N LEU A 118 -7.62 11.61 -2.07
CA LEU A 118 -8.84 12.29 -1.64
C LEU A 118 -8.61 13.30 -0.50
N VAL A 119 -7.48 13.23 0.21
CA VAL A 119 -7.22 14.08 1.40
C VAL A 119 -7.03 15.55 1.01
N ASP A 120 -6.25 15.80 -0.03
CA ASP A 120 -5.92 17.15 -0.52
C ASP A 120 -5.84 17.13 -2.05
N PRO A 121 -6.99 17.00 -2.74
CA PRO A 121 -7.04 16.77 -4.17
C PRO A 121 -6.55 17.98 -4.98
N GLU A 122 -6.76 19.20 -4.50
CA GLU A 122 -6.40 20.43 -5.21
C GLU A 122 -4.87 20.62 -5.30
N ASN A 123 -4.13 20.12 -4.31
CA ASN A 123 -2.67 20.22 -4.25
C ASN A 123 -1.96 18.94 -4.70
N ALA A 124 -2.63 18.08 -5.48
CA ALA A 124 -2.12 16.77 -5.87
C ALA A 124 -0.72 16.76 -6.50
N TYR A 125 -0.40 17.78 -7.31
CA TYR A 125 0.91 17.91 -7.94
C TYR A 125 1.99 18.30 -6.94
N ASP A 126 1.72 19.31 -6.10
CA ASP A 126 2.69 19.86 -5.16
C ASP A 126 2.95 18.89 -3.99
N ASN A 127 1.92 18.17 -3.55
CA ASN A 127 2.02 17.08 -2.58
C ASN A 127 2.51 15.76 -3.19
N GLU A 128 2.75 15.73 -4.51
CA GLU A 128 3.20 14.57 -5.26
C GLU A 128 2.34 13.30 -5.08
N THR A 129 1.05 13.44 -4.76
CA THR A 129 0.15 12.30 -4.54
C THR A 129 -0.06 11.47 -5.81
N TYR A 130 0.21 12.06 -6.99
CA TYR A 130 0.28 11.34 -8.26
C TYR A 130 1.33 10.23 -8.27
N LYS A 131 2.43 10.35 -7.50
CA LYS A 131 3.45 9.29 -7.41
C LYS A 131 2.90 8.03 -6.76
N ILE A 132 2.09 8.21 -5.71
CA ILE A 132 1.43 7.11 -4.99
C ILE A 132 0.45 6.37 -5.92
N MET A 133 -0.33 7.14 -6.69
CA MET A 133 -1.24 6.57 -7.68
C MET A 133 -0.48 5.88 -8.82
N HIS A 134 0.61 6.48 -9.31
CA HIS A 134 1.48 5.84 -10.29
C HIS A 134 2.10 4.54 -9.75
N ASP A 135 2.49 4.48 -8.47
CA ASP A 135 3.09 3.29 -7.87
C ASP A 135 2.10 2.12 -7.91
N SER A 136 0.83 2.39 -7.59
CA SER A 136 -0.25 1.41 -7.72
C SER A 136 -0.40 0.86 -9.14
N TYR A 137 -0.44 1.72 -10.16
CA TYR A 137 -0.53 1.28 -11.54
C TYR A 137 0.73 0.55 -12.01
N ASP A 138 1.91 1.02 -11.61
CA ASP A 138 3.18 0.38 -11.94
C ASP A 138 3.30 -1.01 -11.34
N CYS A 139 2.79 -1.24 -10.12
CA CYS A 139 2.73 -2.59 -9.58
C CYS A 139 1.87 -3.53 -10.47
N THR A 140 0.72 -3.03 -10.93
CA THR A 140 -0.17 -3.76 -11.84
C THR A 140 0.50 -4.06 -13.18
N PHE A 141 1.16 -3.05 -13.79
CA PHE A 141 1.87 -3.22 -15.06
C PHE A 141 3.10 -4.13 -14.94
N TYR A 142 3.83 -4.06 -13.82
CA TYR A 142 4.90 -4.98 -13.52
C TYR A 142 4.40 -6.42 -13.52
N TRP A 143 3.28 -6.68 -12.83
CA TRP A 143 2.65 -7.99 -12.77
C TRP A 143 2.23 -8.47 -14.16
N TYR A 144 1.47 -7.67 -14.91
CA TYR A 144 1.07 -8.00 -16.27
C TYR A 144 2.27 -8.33 -17.16
N ARG A 145 3.34 -7.53 -17.11
CA ARG A 145 4.55 -7.77 -17.91
C ARG A 145 5.22 -9.09 -17.54
N LYS A 146 5.29 -9.44 -16.25
CA LYS A 146 5.88 -10.69 -15.77
C LYS A 146 5.16 -11.90 -16.37
N TYR A 147 3.84 -11.94 -16.31
CA TYR A 147 3.04 -13.10 -16.73
C TYR A 147 2.84 -13.20 -18.22
N THR A 148 2.66 -12.06 -18.86
CA THR A 148 2.39 -12.02 -20.30
C THR A 148 3.66 -12.12 -21.15
N LYS A 149 4.85 -12.15 -20.52
CA LYS A 149 6.16 -12.19 -21.18
C LYS A 149 6.29 -13.33 -22.19
N ASN A 150 5.81 -14.51 -21.81
CA ASN A 150 5.94 -15.74 -22.60
C ASN A 150 4.67 -16.10 -23.38
N LEU A 151 3.65 -15.23 -23.35
CA LEU A 151 2.46 -15.42 -24.19
C LEU A 151 2.79 -15.10 -25.64
N ASP A 152 2.39 -16.01 -26.51
CA ASP A 152 2.68 -16.11 -27.94
C ASP A 152 1.96 -15.05 -28.77
N THR A 153 0.81 -14.54 -28.33
CA THR A 153 0.04 -13.54 -29.08
C THR A 153 -0.37 -12.35 -28.23
N THR A 154 -0.48 -11.18 -28.87
CA THR A 154 -1.03 -9.97 -28.24
C THR A 154 -2.45 -10.20 -27.71
N ALA A 155 -3.27 -10.99 -28.42
CA ALA A 155 -4.63 -11.33 -28.00
C ALA A 155 -4.64 -12.03 -26.63
N LYS A 156 -3.77 -13.03 -26.42
CA LYS A 156 -3.64 -13.71 -25.12
C LYS A 156 -3.17 -12.79 -24.01
N ARG A 157 -2.31 -11.81 -24.31
CA ARG A 157 -1.90 -10.79 -23.33
C ARG A 157 -3.07 -9.90 -22.92
N ILE A 158 -3.90 -9.49 -23.87
CA ILE A 158 -5.10 -8.68 -23.62
C ILE A 158 -6.13 -9.49 -22.82
N GLU A 159 -6.36 -10.74 -23.21
CA GLU A 159 -7.26 -11.65 -22.51
C GLU A 159 -6.82 -11.85 -21.05
N PHE A 160 -5.55 -12.14 -20.82
CA PHE A 160 -5.00 -12.26 -19.46
C PHE A 160 -5.29 -11.00 -18.63
N ARG A 161 -4.99 -9.80 -19.17
CA ARG A 161 -5.22 -8.53 -18.46
C ARG A 161 -6.70 -8.32 -18.14
N LYS A 162 -7.60 -8.56 -19.10
CA LYS A 162 -9.03 -8.39 -18.91
C LYS A 162 -9.61 -9.35 -17.88
N SER A 163 -9.20 -10.62 -17.92
CA SER A 163 -9.68 -11.64 -16.98
C SER A 163 -9.09 -11.50 -15.59
N ASN A 164 -8.00 -10.74 -15.45
CA ASN A 164 -7.28 -10.58 -14.20
C ASN A 164 -7.10 -9.10 -13.86
N ASP A 165 -8.09 -8.25 -14.11
CA ASP A 165 -7.96 -6.83 -13.79
C ASP A 165 -8.17 -6.59 -12.29
N PRO A 166 -7.14 -6.19 -11.52
CA PRO A 166 -7.30 -5.89 -10.10
C PRO A 166 -7.86 -4.49 -9.85
N ILE A 167 -7.99 -3.65 -10.89
CA ILE A 167 -8.40 -2.25 -10.81
C ILE A 167 -9.48 -2.01 -11.87
N ASP A 168 -10.67 -2.56 -11.64
CA ASP A 168 -11.78 -2.46 -12.58
C ASP A 168 -12.84 -1.42 -12.17
N ASP A 169 -13.87 -1.30 -13.00
CA ASP A 169 -14.96 -0.36 -12.78
C ASP A 169 -15.74 -0.66 -11.50
N ASP A 170 -15.82 -1.92 -11.06
CA ASP A 170 -16.59 -2.27 -9.88
C ASP A 170 -15.85 -1.90 -8.59
N ILE A 171 -14.54 -2.12 -8.52
CA ILE A 171 -13.72 -1.58 -7.41
C ILE A 171 -13.81 -0.05 -7.38
N SER A 172 -13.73 0.59 -8.54
CA SER A 172 -13.82 2.05 -8.63
C SER A 172 -15.17 2.58 -8.11
N LYS A 173 -16.28 1.90 -8.43
CA LYS A 173 -17.60 2.25 -7.90
C LYS A 173 -17.67 2.16 -6.39
N GLU A 174 -17.05 1.14 -5.80
CA GLU A 174 -17.04 0.98 -4.34
C GLU A 174 -16.16 2.02 -3.64
N ILE A 175 -15.00 2.32 -4.21
CA ILE A 175 -14.09 3.38 -3.71
C ILE A 175 -14.78 4.74 -3.77
N PHE A 176 -15.38 5.09 -4.90
CA PHE A 176 -16.01 6.40 -5.15
C PHE A 176 -17.54 6.31 -5.03
N ASN A 177 -18.06 5.64 -4.00
CA ASN A 177 -19.50 5.38 -3.84
C ASN A 177 -20.32 6.55 -3.25
N THR A 178 -19.74 7.74 -3.11
CA THR A 178 -20.43 8.98 -2.68
C THR A 178 -20.16 10.13 -3.64
N TYR A 179 -21.00 11.18 -3.57
CA TYR A 179 -20.84 12.38 -4.38
C TYR A 179 -19.52 13.10 -4.05
N GLU A 180 -19.22 13.24 -2.76
CA GLU A 180 -18.06 13.94 -2.23
C GLU A 180 -16.76 13.26 -2.69
N ARG A 181 -16.72 11.92 -2.70
CA ARG A 181 -15.57 11.13 -3.17
C ARG A 181 -15.35 11.31 -4.67
N ASN A 182 -16.42 11.27 -5.47
CA ASN A 182 -16.31 11.54 -6.91
C ASN A 182 -15.84 12.97 -7.17
N LYS A 183 -16.37 13.96 -6.44
CA LYS A 183 -15.99 15.36 -6.56
C LYS A 183 -14.50 15.54 -6.27
N ALA A 184 -14.01 15.00 -5.17
CA ALA A 184 -12.60 15.05 -4.79
C ALA A 184 -11.70 14.34 -5.83
N TYR A 185 -12.12 13.19 -6.39
CA TYR A 185 -11.39 12.53 -7.47
C TYR A 185 -11.33 13.38 -8.76
N ILE A 186 -12.42 14.08 -9.09
CA ILE A 186 -12.46 14.99 -10.24
C ILE A 186 -11.52 16.19 -10.00
N GLU A 187 -11.51 16.75 -8.80
CA GLU A 187 -10.60 17.83 -8.39
C GLU A 187 -9.14 17.38 -8.48
N TYR A 188 -8.82 16.19 -7.99
CA TYR A 188 -7.50 15.58 -8.11
C TYR A 188 -7.05 15.46 -9.57
N ASN A 189 -7.91 14.94 -10.46
CA ASN A 189 -7.60 14.85 -11.88
C ASN A 189 -7.44 16.22 -12.52
N GLY A 190 -8.26 17.19 -12.12
CA GLY A 190 -8.16 18.58 -12.56
C GLY A 190 -6.82 19.23 -12.19
N ALA A 191 -6.36 19.04 -10.95
CA ALA A 191 -5.09 19.57 -10.44
C ALA A 191 -3.86 19.00 -11.18
N LEU A 192 -3.98 17.77 -11.69
CA LEU A 192 -2.95 17.13 -12.51
C LEU A 192 -3.05 17.47 -14.00
N GLY A 193 -4.15 18.11 -14.43
CA GLY A 193 -4.37 18.50 -15.81
C GLY A 193 -3.26 19.40 -16.36
N GLY A 194 -2.73 19.05 -17.53
CA GLY A 194 -1.69 19.82 -18.22
C GLY A 194 -0.29 19.72 -17.60
N LYS A 195 -0.11 18.92 -16.54
CA LYS A 195 1.21 18.64 -15.95
C LYS A 195 1.98 17.62 -16.79
N VAL A 196 3.31 17.67 -16.71
CA VAL A 196 4.21 16.72 -17.39
C VAL A 196 4.84 15.83 -16.33
N PHE A 197 4.72 14.52 -16.53
CA PHE A 197 5.26 13.50 -15.63
C PHE A 197 6.49 12.86 -16.27
N LYS A 198 7.47 12.51 -15.43
CA LYS A 198 8.64 11.75 -15.90
C LYS A 198 8.22 10.32 -16.20
N ASP A 199 8.64 9.82 -17.35
CA ASP A 199 8.52 8.39 -17.67
C ASP A 199 9.33 7.57 -16.66
N ARG A 200 8.78 6.42 -16.27
CA ARG A 200 9.46 5.48 -15.36
C ARG A 200 9.04 4.05 -15.66
N MET A 201 9.95 3.12 -15.42
CA MET A 201 9.68 1.71 -15.62
C MET A 201 8.90 1.12 -14.45
N SER A 202 7.87 0.34 -14.77
CA SER A 202 7.16 -0.49 -13.80
C SER A 202 8.06 -1.62 -13.26
N LYS A 203 8.24 -1.65 -11.93
CA LYS A 203 9.11 -2.58 -11.20
C LYS A 203 8.46 -3.02 -9.88
N ILE A 204 9.00 -4.07 -9.28
CA ILE A 204 8.47 -4.65 -8.03
C ILE A 204 8.58 -3.67 -6.85
N GLU A 205 9.53 -2.73 -6.87
CA GLU A 205 9.71 -1.73 -5.81
C GLU A 205 8.57 -0.71 -5.75
N HIS A 206 7.75 -0.62 -6.81
CA HIS A 206 6.53 0.16 -6.83
C HIS A 206 5.34 -0.59 -6.21
N CYS A 207 5.50 -1.85 -5.81
CA CYS A 207 4.46 -2.60 -5.10
C CYS A 207 4.59 -2.43 -3.58
N ASP A 208 3.46 -2.19 -2.90
CA ASP A 208 3.39 -2.17 -1.42
C ASP A 208 3.77 -3.52 -0.80
N ARG A 209 3.60 -4.59 -1.58
CA ARG A 209 3.92 -5.98 -1.18
C ARG A 209 4.76 -6.64 -2.26
N ASN A 210 5.62 -7.56 -1.86
CA ASN A 210 6.37 -8.37 -2.80
C ASN A 210 5.46 -9.40 -3.48
N ILE A 211 4.78 -9.02 -4.56
CA ILE A 211 3.85 -9.90 -5.27
C ILE A 211 4.52 -11.13 -5.90
N ASN A 212 5.85 -11.17 -6.02
CA ASN A 212 6.56 -12.35 -6.52
C ASN A 212 6.53 -13.53 -5.56
N ILE A 213 6.38 -13.29 -4.26
CA ILE A 213 6.25 -14.37 -3.26
C ILE A 213 4.80 -14.79 -3.02
N LEU A 214 3.83 -13.93 -3.37
CA LEU A 214 2.39 -14.19 -3.25
C LEU A 214 1.85 -15.06 -4.37
N ASP A 215 2.54 -15.01 -5.50
CA ASP A 215 2.31 -15.77 -6.72
C ASP A 215 2.85 -17.22 -6.66
N LYS A 216 2.77 -17.84 -5.48
CA LYS A 216 3.22 -19.21 -5.24
C LYS A 216 2.04 -20.10 -4.91
#